data_AF-A0A2D1IQT0-F1
#
_entry.id   AF-A0A2D1IQT0-F1
#
_cell.length_a   1.000
_cell.length_b   1.000
_cell.length_c   1.000
_cell.angle_alpha   90.00
_cell.angle_beta   90.00
_cell.angle_gamma   90.00
#
_symmetry.space_group_name_H-M   'P 1'
#
loop_
_entity.id
_entity.type
_entity.pdbx_description
1 polymer ?
#
loop_
_entity_poly.entity_id
_entity_poly.type
_entity_poly.pdbx_seq_one_letter_code
_entity_poly.pdbx_strand_id
1 'polypeptide(L)'
;MSENAEKLATEISVRFKEELERNGLKAKSLSRDIGAHENTLGNYVRNKVPDQWVYLTKLHEQGIDIRYVLLGIDPDFSGLTSEESLLLKAYRQIKPESQEALLNLCRVMSLDAENKNG
;
A
#
# COMPACT_ATOMS: atom_id res chain seq x y z
N MET A 1 -14.00 -17.23 17.49
CA MET A 1 -13.05 -16.98 16.38
C MET A 1 -12.35 -18.30 16.09
N SER A 2 -12.14 -18.66 14.82
CA SER A 2 -11.34 -19.86 14.51
C SER A 2 -9.86 -19.61 14.82
N GLU A 3 -9.09 -20.66 15.11
CA GLU A 3 -7.64 -20.59 15.36
C GLU A 3 -6.89 -19.83 14.26
N ASN A 4 -7.28 -20.02 12.99
CA ASN A 4 -6.73 -19.28 11.86
C ASN A 4 -7.01 -17.77 11.91
N ALA A 5 -8.15 -17.34 12.45
CA ALA A 5 -8.47 -15.91 12.57
C ALA A 5 -7.63 -15.22 13.65
N GLU A 6 -7.32 -15.92 14.74
CA GLU A 6 -6.48 -15.40 15.83
C GLU A 6 -5.01 -15.29 15.41
N LYS A 7 -4.52 -16.28 14.66
CA LYS A 7 -3.19 -16.20 14.02
C LYS A 7 -3.10 -14.98 13.09
N LEU A 8 -4.10 -14.80 12.22
CA LEU A 8 -4.11 -13.68 11.27
C LEU A 8 -4.19 -12.32 11.99
N ALA A 9 -4.98 -12.20 13.05
CA ALA A 9 -5.05 -11.00 13.88
C ALA A 9 -3.68 -10.64 14.50
N THR A 10 -2.92 -11.65 14.94
CA THR A 10 -1.57 -11.48 15.46
C THR A 10 -0.60 -10.99 14.38
N GLU A 11 -0.63 -11.60 13.18
CA GLU A 11 0.20 -11.17 12.05
C GLU A 11 -0.11 -9.73 11.61
N ILE A 12 -1.40 -9.34 11.60
CA ILE A 12 -1.79 -7.96 11.30
C ILE A 12 -1.29 -6.98 12.37
N SER A 13 -1.40 -7.35 13.65
CA SER A 13 -0.87 -6.56 14.77
C SER A 13 0.64 -6.32 14.66
N VAL A 14 1.40 -7.36 14.29
CA VAL A 14 2.86 -7.26 14.06
C VAL A 14 3.17 -6.25 12.95
N ARG A 15 2.53 -6.38 11.78
CA ARG A 15 2.72 -5.42 10.67
C ARG A 15 2.32 -4.01 11.06
N PHE A 16 1.21 -3.84 11.78
CA PHE A 16 0.78 -2.53 12.28
C PHE A 16 1.82 -1.90 13.23
N LYS A 17 2.43 -2.71 14.10
CA LYS A 17 3.50 -2.25 14.99
C LYS A 17 4.74 -1.83 14.21
N GLU A 18 5.17 -2.61 13.22
CA GLU A 18 6.30 -2.29 12.35
C GLU A 18 6.09 -0.95 11.62
N GLU A 19 4.88 -0.69 11.12
CA GLU A 19 4.51 0.60 10.51
C GLU A 19 4.64 1.78 11.47
N LEU A 20 4.16 1.63 12.71
CA LEU A 20 4.31 2.68 13.72
C LEU A 20 5.77 2.97 14.01
N GLU A 21 6.60 1.92 14.18
CA GLU A 21 8.03 2.04 14.45
C GLU A 21 8.75 2.72 13.27
N ARG A 22 8.47 2.31 12.03
CA ARG A 22 9.08 2.89 10.83
C ARG A 22 8.79 4.39 10.68
N ASN A 23 7.61 4.83 11.09
CA ASN A 23 7.20 6.23 11.00
C ASN A 23 7.49 7.03 12.30
N GLY A 24 8.10 6.42 13.32
CA GLY A 24 8.36 7.08 14.61
C GLY A 24 7.08 7.47 15.37
N LEU A 25 5.96 6.80 15.10
CA LEU A 25 4.64 7.11 15.66
C LEU A 25 4.38 6.32 16.94
N LYS A 26 3.80 6.98 17.95
CA LYS A 26 3.37 6.33 19.20
C LYS A 26 1.86 6.07 19.17
N ALA A 27 1.45 4.82 19.43
CA ALA A 27 0.05 4.41 19.37
C ALA A 27 -0.91 5.31 20.19
N LYS A 28 -0.50 5.72 21.40
CA LYS A 28 -1.33 6.58 22.28
C LYS A 28 -1.53 7.99 21.72
N SER A 29 -0.48 8.63 21.18
CA SER A 29 -0.62 9.95 20.57
C SER A 29 -1.44 9.84 19.28
N LEU A 30 -1.06 8.91 18.41
CA LEU A 30 -1.73 8.70 17.14
C LEU A 30 -3.22 8.38 17.30
N SER A 31 -3.60 7.61 18.34
CA SER A 31 -5.02 7.36 18.64
C SER A 31 -5.80 8.66 18.81
N ARG A 32 -5.25 9.63 19.56
CA ARG A 32 -5.88 10.94 19.77
C ARG A 32 -5.86 11.77 18.50
N ASP A 33 -4.74 11.75 17.77
CA ASP A 33 -4.57 12.53 16.53
C ASP A 33 -5.59 12.13 15.45
N ILE A 34 -5.98 10.86 15.39
CA ILE A 34 -7.00 10.35 14.47
C ILE A 34 -8.43 10.39 15.04
N GLY A 35 -8.65 10.99 16.22
CA GLY A 35 -9.96 11.08 16.85
C GLY A 35 -10.49 9.78 17.47
N ALA A 36 -9.62 8.78 17.69
CA ALA A 36 -9.97 7.56 18.40
C ALA A 36 -9.76 7.69 19.91
N HIS A 37 -10.38 6.78 20.67
CA HIS A 37 -10.09 6.65 22.10
C HIS A 37 -8.59 6.35 22.32
N GLU A 38 -7.99 6.91 23.39
CA GLU A 38 -6.52 6.88 23.60
C GLU A 38 -5.90 5.47 23.65
N ASN A 39 -6.72 4.46 23.93
CA ASN A 39 -6.31 3.06 24.02
C ASN A 39 -6.54 2.25 22.75
N THR A 40 -7.20 2.81 21.72
CA THR A 40 -7.61 2.09 20.51
C THR A 40 -6.42 1.48 19.78
N LEU A 41 -5.46 2.29 19.33
CA LEU A 41 -4.29 1.75 18.62
C LEU A 41 -3.36 0.97 19.56
N GLY A 42 -3.37 1.29 20.86
CA GLY A 42 -2.66 0.51 21.88
C GLY A 42 -3.18 -0.93 22.01
N ASN A 43 -4.48 -1.15 21.80
CA ASN A 43 -5.05 -2.50 21.72
C ASN A 43 -4.57 -3.22 20.46
N TYR A 44 -4.48 -2.52 19.33
CA TYR A 44 -4.05 -3.12 18.06
C TYR A 44 -2.62 -3.64 18.16
N VAL A 45 -1.71 -2.87 18.76
CA VAL A 45 -0.32 -3.28 19.04
C VAL A 45 -0.21 -4.49 20.00
N ARG A 46 -1.25 -4.75 20.80
CA ARG A 46 -1.31 -5.89 21.75
C ARG A 46 -2.11 -7.06 21.21
N ASN A 47 -2.11 -7.27 19.88
CA ASN A 47 -2.80 -8.37 19.19
C ASN A 47 -4.33 -8.34 19.35
N LYS A 48 -4.91 -7.19 19.72
CA LYS A 48 -6.36 -6.99 19.82
C LYS A 48 -6.85 -6.09 18.69
N VAL A 49 -6.51 -6.46 17.46
CA VAL A 49 -7.05 -5.79 16.26
C VAL A 49 -8.53 -6.13 16.08
N PRO A 50 -9.33 -5.28 15.43
CA PRO A 50 -10.74 -5.57 15.18
C PRO A 50 -10.92 -6.73 14.20
N ASP A 51 -11.96 -7.55 14.37
CA ASP A 51 -12.31 -8.66 13.47
C ASP A 51 -12.50 -8.19 12.02
N GLN A 52 -12.92 -6.95 11.83
CA GLN A 52 -13.07 -6.33 10.51
C GLN A 52 -11.76 -6.36 9.72
N TRP A 53 -10.60 -6.20 10.36
CA TRP A 53 -9.30 -6.28 9.68
C TRP A 53 -9.02 -7.69 9.17
N VAL A 54 -9.37 -8.70 9.97
CA VAL A 54 -9.29 -10.12 9.55
C VAL A 54 -10.21 -10.38 8.36
N TYR A 55 -11.43 -9.83 8.36
CA TYR A 55 -12.36 -9.99 7.24
C TYR A 55 -11.84 -9.32 5.98
N LEU A 56 -11.27 -8.12 6.09
CA LEU A 56 -10.66 -7.42 4.97
C LEU A 56 -9.50 -8.23 4.37
N THR A 57 -8.62 -8.83 5.19
CA THR A 57 -7.57 -9.72 4.67
C THR A 57 -8.15 -10.93 3.94
N LYS A 58 -9.21 -11.56 4.46
CA LYS A 58 -9.87 -12.68 3.77
C LYS A 58 -10.53 -12.26 2.45
N LEU A 59 -11.14 -11.08 2.40
CA LEU A 59 -11.69 -10.53 1.15
C LEU A 59 -10.56 -10.28 0.13
N HIS A 60 -9.40 -9.82 0.59
CA HIS A 60 -8.22 -9.68 -0.26
C HIS A 60 -7.74 -11.02 -0.84
N GLU A 61 -7.74 -12.08 -0.03
CA GLU A 61 -7.42 -13.45 -0.49
C GLU A 61 -8.40 -13.97 -1.56
N GLN A 62 -9.61 -13.42 -1.63
CA GLN A 62 -10.60 -13.71 -2.69
C GLN A 62 -10.43 -12.82 -3.94
N GLY A 63 -9.39 -11.99 -4.00
CA GLY A 63 -9.10 -11.12 -5.15
C GLY A 63 -9.73 -9.73 -5.09
N ILE A 64 -10.31 -9.32 -3.95
CA ILE A 64 -10.83 -7.97 -3.78
C ILE A 64 -9.70 -7.01 -3.40
N ASP A 65 -9.50 -5.92 -4.15
CA ASP A 65 -8.53 -4.89 -3.75
C ASP A 65 -9.09 -4.03 -2.62
N ILE A 66 -8.68 -4.35 -1.39
CA ILE A 66 -9.09 -3.64 -0.18
C ILE A 66 -8.56 -2.21 -0.12
N ARG A 67 -7.42 -1.91 -0.74
CA ARG A 67 -6.88 -0.54 -0.77
C ARG A 67 -7.76 0.34 -1.64
N TYR A 68 -8.24 -0.18 -2.76
CA TYR A 68 -9.25 0.51 -3.57
C TYR A 68 -10.54 0.75 -2.78
N VAL A 69 -11.05 -0.29 -2.10
CA VAL A 69 -12.31 -0.19 -1.32
C VAL A 69 -12.21 0.82 -0.18
N LEU A 70 -11.12 0.83 0.58
CA LEU A 70 -10.99 1.68 1.78
C LEU A 70 -10.43 3.07 1.48
N LEU A 71 -9.53 3.18 0.50
CA LEU A 71 -8.73 4.39 0.29
C LEU A 71 -8.98 5.03 -1.09
N GLY A 72 -9.78 4.40 -1.96
CA GLY A 72 -10.00 4.85 -3.33
C GLY A 72 -8.72 4.83 -4.19
N ILE A 73 -7.68 4.12 -3.74
CA ILE A 73 -6.43 3.99 -4.48
C ILE A 73 -6.70 3.05 -5.65
N ASP A 74 -6.76 3.63 -6.83
CA ASP A 74 -6.95 2.90 -8.08
C ASP A 74 -5.86 1.82 -8.20
N PRO A 75 -6.24 0.54 -8.40
CA PRO A 75 -5.30 -0.59 -8.48
C PRO A 75 -4.24 -0.39 -9.56
N ASP A 76 -4.52 0.40 -10.59
CA ASP A 76 -3.57 0.75 -11.65
C ASP A 76 -2.44 1.70 -11.21
N PHE A 77 -2.57 2.33 -10.03
CA PHE A 77 -1.63 3.33 -9.49
C PHE A 77 -0.89 2.86 -8.24
N SER A 78 -1.14 1.64 -7.75
CA SER A 78 -0.52 1.20 -6.50
C SER A 78 0.98 0.92 -6.70
N GLY A 79 1.83 1.70 -6.00
CA GLY A 79 3.29 1.53 -6.00
C GLY A 79 4.09 2.55 -6.83
N LEU A 80 3.41 3.46 -7.53
CA LEU A 80 4.05 4.54 -8.29
C LEU A 80 4.17 5.81 -7.43
N THR A 81 5.29 6.51 -7.52
CA THR A 81 5.43 7.90 -7.08
C THR A 81 4.41 8.79 -7.82
N SER A 82 4.18 10.01 -7.32
CA SER A 82 3.27 10.96 -7.99
C SER A 82 3.73 11.30 -9.42
N GLU A 83 5.05 11.32 -9.65
CA GLU A 83 5.64 11.55 -10.97
C GLU A 83 5.41 10.37 -11.91
N GLU A 84 5.67 9.15 -11.45
CA GLU A 84 5.41 7.92 -12.22
C GLU A 84 3.92 7.74 -12.53
N SER A 85 3.04 8.13 -11.60
CA SER A 85 1.58 8.14 -11.80
C SER A 85 1.17 9.13 -12.89
N LEU A 86 1.75 10.33 -12.91
CA LEU A 86 1.48 11.33 -13.94
C LEU A 86 1.96 10.85 -15.31
N LEU A 87 3.15 10.25 -15.37
CA LEU A 87 3.71 9.66 -16.59
C LEU A 87 2.81 8.56 -17.14
N LEU A 88 2.37 7.61 -16.29
CA LEU A 88 1.49 6.53 -16.69
C LEU A 88 0.13 7.03 -17.19
N LYS A 89 -0.44 8.04 -16.52
CA LYS A 89 -1.70 8.66 -16.93
C LYS A 89 -1.57 9.32 -18.31
N ALA A 90 -0.49 10.08 -18.54
CA ALA A 90 -0.23 10.70 -19.84
C ALA A 90 -0.03 9.66 -20.94
N TYR A 91 0.77 8.62 -20.66
CA TYR A 91 1.02 7.51 -21.60
C TYR A 91 -0.27 6.83 -22.05
N ARG A 92 -1.22 6.58 -21.15
CA ARG A 92 -2.49 5.93 -21.49
C ARG A 92 -3.44 6.80 -22.36
N GLN A 93 -3.21 8.11 -22.41
CA GLN A 93 -4.08 9.06 -23.12
C GLN A 93 -3.58 9.43 -24.53
N ILE A 94 -2.33 9.12 -24.88
CA ILE A 94 -1.76 9.38 -26.20
C ILE A 94 -2.02 8.22 -27.17
N LYS A 95 -1.82 8.47 -28.47
CA LYS A 95 -2.05 7.48 -29.54
C LYS A 95 -1.06 6.31 -29.45
N PRO A 96 -1.41 5.11 -29.96
CA PRO A 96 -0.53 3.93 -29.93
C PRO A 96 0.86 4.18 -30.51
N GLU A 97 0.98 4.96 -31.59
CA GLU A 97 2.27 5.28 -32.21
C GLU A 97 3.14 6.14 -31.28
N SER A 98 2.52 7.02 -30.50
CA SER A 98 3.21 7.86 -29.51
C SER A 98 3.60 7.06 -28.26
N GLN A 99 2.78 6.09 -27.87
CA GLN A 99 3.11 5.14 -26.81
C GLN A 99 4.35 4.32 -27.19
N GLU A 100 4.37 3.74 -28.39
CA GLU A 100 5.51 2.96 -28.89
C GLU A 100 6.80 3.80 -28.95
N ALA A 101 6.71 5.03 -29.45
CA ALA A 101 7.84 5.94 -29.49
C ALA A 101 8.40 6.24 -28.09
N LEU A 102 7.53 6.48 -27.10
CA LEU A 102 7.96 6.74 -25.72
C LEU A 102 8.63 5.51 -25.09
N LEU A 103 8.07 4.32 -25.27
CA LEU A 103 8.67 3.08 -24.78
C LEU A 103 10.06 2.82 -25.40
N ASN A 104 10.19 3.06 -26.70
CA ASN A 104 11.48 2.92 -27.39
C ASN A 104 12.51 3.92 -26.86
N LEU A 105 12.11 5.18 -26.63
CA LEU A 105 12.98 6.19 -26.01
C LEU A 105 13.45 5.75 -24.62
N CYS A 106 12.52 5.34 -23.74
CA CYS A 106 12.86 4.86 -22.39
C CYS A 106 13.85 3.69 -22.44
N ARG A 107 13.67 2.74 -23.36
CA ARG A 107 14.60 1.61 -23.53
C ARG A 107 16.01 2.07 -23.89
N VAL A 108 16.15 2.97 -24.86
CA VAL A 108 17.46 3.48 -25.28
C VAL A 108 18.15 4.23 -24.15
N MET A 109 17.41 5.08 -23.43
CA MET A 109 17.96 5.84 -22.30
C MET A 109 18.37 4.93 -21.13
N SER A 110 17.62 3.86 -20.84
CA SER A 110 17.99 2.88 -19.80
C SER A 110 19.30 2.17 -20.15
N LEU A 111 19.44 1.73 -21.41
CA LEU A 111 20.66 1.06 -21.88
C LEU A 111 21.88 1.98 -21.82
N ASP A 112 21.75 3.26 -22.19
CA ASP A 112 22.84 4.24 -22.06
C ASP A 112 23.23 4.49 -20.60
N ALA A 113 22.26 4.56 -19.69
CA ALA A 113 22.51 4.73 -18.26
C ALA A 113 23.20 3.50 -17.63
N GLU A 114 22.80 2.29 -18.02
CA GLU A 114 23.44 1.04 -17.57
C GLU A 114 24.89 0.93 -18.07
N ASN A 115 25.14 1.27 -19.34
CA ASN A 115 26.47 1.24 -19.94
C ASN A 115 27.44 2.29 -19.37
N LYS A 116 26.94 3.35 -18.73
CA LYS A 116 27.77 4.35 -18.03
C LYS A 116 28.12 3.94 -16.59
N ASN A 117 27.42 2.96 -16.05
CA ASN A 117 27.58 2.50 -14.66
C ASN A 117 28.25 1.11 -14.55
N GLY A 118 28.62 0.47 -15.67
CA GLY A 118 29.39 -0.78 -15.73
C GLY A 118 30.80 -0.55 -16.26
#